data_AF-A0AAP8GZD0-F1
#
_entry.id   AF-A0AAP8GZD0-F1
#
_cell.length_a   1.000
_cell.length_b   1.000
_cell.length_c   1.000
_cell.angle_alpha   90.00
_cell.angle_beta   90.00
_cell.angle_gamma   90.00
#
_symmetry.space_group_name_H-M   'P 1'
#
loop_
_entity.id
_entity.type
_entity.pdbx_description
1 polymer ?
#
loop_
_entity_poly.entity_id
_entity_poly.type
_entity_poly.pdbx_seq_one_letter_code
_entity_poly.pdbx_strand_id
1 'polypeptide(L)'
;MFEKILKEMIDYCTSIRYKYFSINNDTGNIIFLFIVLGTLIIVSLIIEEMMKRIFRQYVKNEVNYVRAHKMFEKVMGTFIL
;
A
#
# COMPACT_ATOMS: atom_id res chain seq x y z
N MET A 1 8.25 -24.00 11.44
CA MET A 1 8.78 -22.62 11.66
C MET A 1 7.91 -21.58 10.97
N PHE A 2 7.64 -21.72 9.67
CA PHE A 2 6.79 -20.79 8.90
C PHE A 2 5.35 -20.68 9.43
N GLU A 3 4.71 -21.80 9.76
CA GLU A 3 3.35 -21.81 10.32
C GLU A 3 3.23 -21.07 11.67
N LYS A 4 4.30 -21.09 12.48
CA LYS A 4 4.33 -20.41 13.77
C LYS A 4 4.40 -18.89 13.59
N ILE A 5 5.21 -18.44 12.63
CA ILE A 5 5.32 -17.03 12.23
C ILE A 5 3.99 -16.55 11.63
N LEU A 6 3.37 -17.37 10.76
CA LEU A 6 2.08 -17.04 10.16
C LEU A 6 0.99 -16.90 11.23
N LYS A 7 0.97 -17.81 12.21
CA LYS A 7 0.02 -17.77 13.32
C LYS A 7 0.21 -16.54 14.21
N GLU A 8 1.44 -16.17 14.52
CA GLU A 8 1.75 -14.95 15.28
C GLU A 8 1.35 -13.67 14.52
N MET A 9 1.55 -13.62 13.20
CA MET A 9 1.07 -12.50 12.38
C MET A 9 -0.46 -12.41 12.37
N ILE A 10 -1.15 -13.56 12.27
CA ILE A 10 -2.61 -13.62 12.30
C ILE A 10 -3.15 -13.18 13.67
N ASP A 11 -2.55 -13.65 14.77
CA ASP A 11 -2.94 -13.26 16.13
C ASP A 11 -2.68 -11.77 16.37
N TYR A 12 -1.56 -11.24 15.88
CA TYR A 12 -1.26 -9.81 15.96
C TYR A 12 -2.27 -8.96 15.18
N CYS A 13 -2.60 -9.34 13.94
CA CYS A 13 -3.64 -8.69 13.15
C CYS A 13 -5.02 -8.78 13.81
N THR A 14 -5.33 -9.92 14.43
CA THR A 14 -6.62 -10.13 15.12
C THR A 14 -6.71 -9.30 16.40
N SER A 15 -5.60 -9.15 17.13
CA SER A 15 -5.46 -8.30 18.30
C SER A 15 -5.59 -6.81 17.96
N ILE A 16 -4.93 -6.36 16.88
CA ILE A 16 -5.13 -5.02 16.31
C ILE A 16 -6.60 -4.83 15.95
N ARG A 17 -7.18 -5.79 15.24
CA ARG A 17 -8.59 -5.72 14.86
C ARG A 17 -9.47 -5.56 16.09
N TYR A 18 -9.31 -6.37 17.14
CA TYR A 18 -10.09 -6.20 18.37
C TYR A 18 -9.85 -4.85 19.06
N LYS A 19 -8.59 -4.39 19.15
CA LYS A 19 -8.26 -3.14 19.84
C LYS A 19 -8.81 -1.90 19.13
N TYR A 20 -8.84 -1.89 17.80
CA TYR A 20 -9.29 -0.76 16.99
C TYR A 20 -10.75 -0.88 16.48
N PHE A 21 -11.31 -2.10 16.39
CA PHE A 21 -12.69 -2.36 15.90
C PHE A 21 -13.70 -2.75 17.01
N SER A 22 -13.29 -3.06 18.24
CA SER A 22 -14.24 -3.37 19.35
C SER A 22 -14.98 -2.12 19.85
N ILE A 23 -14.52 -0.94 19.47
CA ILE A 23 -15.16 0.31 19.88
C ILE A 23 -16.17 0.68 18.80
N ASN A 24 -17.45 0.68 19.16
CA ASN A 24 -18.58 1.26 18.42
C ASN A 24 -18.42 2.80 18.29
N ASN A 25 -17.33 3.26 17.70
CA ASN A 25 -16.99 4.67 17.61
C ASN A 25 -16.35 4.91 16.24
N ASP A 26 -17.02 5.70 15.41
CA ASP A 26 -16.61 6.03 14.03
C ASP A 26 -15.13 6.44 13.93
N THR A 27 -14.59 7.01 15.00
CA THR A 27 -13.18 7.37 15.17
C THR A 27 -12.20 6.22 14.95
N GLY A 28 -12.50 5.00 15.42
CA GLY A 28 -11.61 3.83 15.26
C GLY A 28 -11.53 3.36 13.81
N ASN A 29 -12.68 3.36 13.12
CA ASN A 29 -12.77 3.04 11.69
C ASN A 29 -12.05 4.08 10.83
N ILE A 30 -12.16 5.37 11.18
CA ILE A 30 -11.46 6.46 10.49
C ILE A 30 -9.94 6.30 10.62
N ILE A 31 -9.41 6.05 11.83
CA ILE A 31 -7.98 5.84 12.06
C ILE A 31 -7.49 4.63 11.26
N PHE A 32 -8.25 3.53 11.25
CA PHE A 32 -7.92 2.35 10.46
C PHE A 32 -7.88 2.67 8.95
N LEU A 33 -8.86 3.42 8.45
CA LEU A 33 -8.89 3.87 7.06
C LEU A 33 -7.65 4.67 6.70
N PHE A 34 -7.22 5.61 7.56
CA PHE A 34 -5.99 6.36 7.36
C PHE A 34 -4.73 5.49 7.36
N ILE A 35 -4.66 4.48 8.23
CA ILE A 35 -3.55 3.53 8.25
C ILE A 35 -3.50 2.71 6.95
N VAL A 36 -4.64 2.20 6.49
CA VAL A 36 -4.73 1.43 5.24
C VAL A 36 -4.39 2.31 4.03
N LEU A 37 -4.97 3.51 3.93
CA LEU A 37 -4.67 4.48 2.87
C LEU A 37 -3.18 4.85 2.88
N GLY A 38 -2.62 5.21 4.03
CA GLY A 38 -1.21 5.56 4.15
C GLY A 38 -0.28 4.42 3.72
N THR A 39 -0.62 3.18 4.08
CA THR A 39 0.14 2.00 3.66
C THR A 39 0.07 1.80 2.14
N LEU A 40 -1.10 1.95 1.53
CA LEU A 40 -1.27 1.83 0.07
C LEU A 40 -0.47 2.89 -0.69
N ILE A 41 -0.44 4.13 -0.19
CA ILE A 41 0.34 5.22 -0.77
C ILE A 41 1.84 4.91 -0.74
N ILE A 42 2.36 4.49 0.41
CA ILE A 42 3.79 4.18 0.57
C ILE A 42 4.19 3.02 -0.36
N VAL A 43 3.39 1.95 -0.41
CA VAL A 43 3.65 0.81 -1.30
C VAL A 43 3.65 1.24 -2.76
N SER A 44 2.71 2.10 -3.15
CA SER A 44 2.64 2.63 -4.52
C SER A 44 3.90 3.40 -4.89
N LEU A 45 4.40 4.28 -4.02
CA LEU A 45 5.64 5.04 -4.24
C LEU A 45 6.87 4.13 -4.35
N ILE A 46 6.95 3.08 -3.53
CA ILE A 46 8.04 2.11 -3.58
C ILE A 46 8.03 1.37 -4.93
N ILE A 47 6.84 0.92 -5.38
CA ILE A 47 6.69 0.24 -6.67
C ILE A 47 7.09 1.18 -7.82
N GLU A 48 6.70 2.46 -7.77
CA GLU A 48 7.08 3.43 -8.79
C GLU A 48 8.61 3.61 -8.89
N GLU A 49 9.29 3.76 -7.75
CA GLU A 49 10.75 3.89 -7.72
C GLU A 49 11.46 2.60 -8.16
N MET A 50 10.95 1.44 -7.79
CA MET A 50 11.46 0.15 -8.27
C MET A 50 11.29 0.04 -9.79
N MET A 51 10.12 0.39 -10.32
CA MET A 51 9.84 0.41 -11.75
C MET A 51 10.75 1.39 -12.48
N LYS A 52 10.97 2.61 -11.96
CA LYS A 52 11.94 3.58 -12.52
C LYS A 52 13.34 2.99 -12.61
N ARG A 53 13.82 2.33 -11.55
CA ARG A 53 15.16 1.71 -11.55
C ARG A 53 15.26 0.57 -12.56
N ILE A 54 14.29 -0.34 -12.57
CA ILE A 54 14.24 -1.47 -13.49
C ILE A 54 14.14 -0.97 -14.93
N PHE A 55 13.29 0.01 -15.22
CA PHE A 55 13.16 0.58 -16.55
C PHE A 55 14.45 1.29 -17.01
N ARG A 56 15.10 2.09 -16.16
CA ARG A 56 16.40 2.69 -16.51
C ARG A 56 17.47 1.65 -16.83
N GLN A 57 17.47 0.52 -16.14
CA GLN A 57 18.46 -0.54 -16.36
C GLN A 57 18.13 -1.44 -17.56
N TYR A 58 16.85 -1.75 -17.79
CA TYR A 58 16.46 -2.86 -18.68
C TYR A 58 15.59 -2.44 -19.88
N VAL A 59 14.96 -1.26 -19.86
CA VAL A 59 13.99 -0.85 -20.88
C VAL A 59 14.38 0.50 -21.48
N LYS A 60 15.05 0.47 -22.64
CA LYS A 60 15.33 1.67 -23.47
C LYS A 60 14.09 2.32 -24.10
N ASN A 61 12.90 1.75 -23.88
CA ASN A 61 11.68 2.14 -24.55
C ASN A 61 10.88 3.13 -23.68
N GLU A 62 11.25 4.41 -23.78
CA GLU A 62 10.68 5.53 -23.00
C GLU A 62 9.14 5.60 -23.08
N VAL A 63 8.54 5.14 -24.18
CA VAL A 63 7.08 5.14 -24.39
C VAL A 63 6.35 4.31 -23.33
N ASN A 64 6.89 3.16 -22.94
CA ASN A 64 6.28 2.30 -21.92
C ASN A 64 6.44 2.88 -20.51
N TYR A 65 7.56 3.57 -20.26
CA TYR A 65 7.78 4.28 -19.00
C TYR A 65 6.79 5.44 -18.83
N VAL A 66 6.64 6.28 -19.85
CA VAL A 66 5.68 7.40 -19.83
C VAL A 66 4.25 6.88 -19.64
N ARG A 67 3.88 5.77 -20.27
CA ARG A 67 2.56 5.15 -20.08
C ARG A 67 2.34 4.66 -18.65
N ALA A 68 3.31 3.96 -18.06
CA ALA A 68 3.21 3.46 -16.69
C ALA A 68 3.15 4.60 -15.67
N HIS A 69 4.00 5.62 -15.82
CA HIS A 69 4.00 6.81 -14.96
C HIS A 69 2.68 7.59 -15.06
N LYS A 70 2.12 7.74 -16.27
CA LYS A 70 0.83 8.42 -16.48
C LYS A 70 -0.35 7.64 -15.87
N MET A 71 -0.29 6.30 -15.88
CA MET A 71 -1.26 5.46 -15.17
C MET A 71 -1.13 5.65 -13.65
N PHE A 72 0.10 5.69 -13.15
CA PHE A 72 0.40 5.92 -11.75
C PHE A 72 -0.10 7.29 -11.28
N GLU A 73 0.21 8.37 -12.01
CA GLU A 73 -0.33 9.72 -11.74
C GLU A 73 -1.86 9.72 -11.67
N LYS A 74 -2.53 8.99 -12.58
CA LYS A 74 -3.99 8.95 -12.62
C LYS A 74 -4.58 8.24 -11.40
N VAL A 75 -3.97 7.13 -11.00
CA VAL A 75 -4.36 6.38 -9.79
C VAL A 75 -4.09 7.24 -8.55
N MET A 76 -2.90 7.83 -8.46
CA MET A 76 -2.50 8.63 -7.30
C MET A 76 -3.30 9.92 -7.17
N GLY A 77 -3.60 10.60 -8.28
CA GLY A 77 -4.50 11.74 -8.32
C GLY A 77 -5.92 11.39 -7.85
N THR A 78 -6.39 10.17 -8.12
CA THR A 78 -7.69 9.68 -7.63
C THR A 78 -7.67 9.35 -6.14
N PHE A 79 -6.49 9.03 -5.57
CA PHE A 79 -6.34 8.80 -4.13
C PHE A 79 -6.21 10.09 -3.31
N ILE A 80 -5.81 11.20 -3.94
CA ILE A 80 -5.58 12.50 -3.29
C ILE A 80 -6.81 13.42 -3.36
N LEU A 81 -7.64 13.29 -4.41
CA LEU A 81 -8.91 14.02 -4.61
C LEU A 81 -10.10 13.30 -3.96
#